data_AF-A0A1G6Z3V4-F1
#
_entry.id   AF-A0A1G6Z3V4-F1
#
_cell.length_a   1.000
_cell.length_b   1.000
_cell.length_c   1.000
_cell.angle_alpha   90.00
_cell.angle_beta   90.00
_cell.angle_gamma   90.00
#
_symmetry.space_group_name_H-M   'P 1'
#
loop_
_entity.id
_entity.type
_entity.pdbx_description
1 polymer ?
#
loop_
_entity_poly.entity_id
_entity_poly.type
_entity_poly.pdbx_seq_one_letter_code
_entity_poly.pdbx_strand_id
1 'polypeptide(L)'
;MSIATVTPKHVEEAIYAVLFEFLDIIDELYGEDATERLLNRPPNLPEGSRARGQREHRLISGGVGAYAKTLGAYVWQGDTAGGLHSENTWPEVALLGDVVDKLAGKLKFDLSERVGEFGDASELIGGNTATDIVKWTVAGFMARGKLDWLGDPLTIEELAALARVSEKTLRMAANPKNPGALMITKQGHRTVITIEDALEWLSRRPDFVPTRRPNQQLSNHLVVGGTAVQFKSYLDGLARLNPRLREAATASGFSGQQAAALLAGDLTAQTFAFEPGELMRFAHAAGIEQPTAFARWALELQHRERVEQMEADFRQQVLRLSLSEALGDGP
;
A
#
# COMPACT_ATOMS: atom_id res chain seq x y z
N MET A 1 -13.42 12.53 41.83
CA MET A 1 -12.36 12.52 40.81
C MET A 1 -13.00 12.21 39.48
N SER A 2 -12.87 13.09 38.49
CA SER A 2 -13.41 12.88 37.15
C SER A 2 -12.35 12.17 36.31
N ILE A 3 -12.71 11.02 35.71
CA ILE A 3 -11.83 10.30 34.77
C ILE A 3 -11.89 11.04 33.43
N ALA A 4 -10.74 11.44 32.89
CA ALA A 4 -10.67 12.09 31.58
C ALA A 4 -10.98 11.08 30.48
N THR A 5 -11.88 11.43 29.56
CA THR A 5 -12.28 10.56 28.45
C THR A 5 -11.29 10.71 27.30
N VAL A 6 -10.66 9.62 26.88
CA VAL A 6 -9.75 9.60 25.73
C VAL A 6 -10.59 9.76 24.45
N THR A 7 -10.27 10.80 23.66
CA THR A 7 -10.97 11.10 22.41
C THR A 7 -10.21 10.49 21.22
N PRO A 8 -10.87 10.26 20.06
CA PRO A 8 -10.18 9.82 18.83
C PRO A 8 -9.01 10.72 18.43
N LYS A 9 -9.09 12.02 18.75
CA LYS A 9 -8.02 12.99 18.52
C LYS A 9 -6.75 12.67 19.32
N HIS A 10 -6.88 12.20 20.57
CA HIS A 10 -5.72 11.81 21.39
C HIS A 10 -5.01 10.56 20.83
N VAL A 11 -5.76 9.65 20.19
CA VAL A 11 -5.17 8.46 19.55
C VAL A 11 -4.45 8.82 18.25
N GLU A 12 -5.03 9.71 17.46
CA GLU A 12 -4.41 10.27 16.26
C GLU A 12 -3.11 11.02 16.60
N GLU A 13 -3.14 11.88 17.63
CA GLU A 13 -1.97 12.58 18.14
C GLU A 13 -0.88 11.61 18.63
N ALA A 14 -1.26 10.49 19.27
CA ALA A 14 -0.32 9.46 19.70
C ALA A 14 0.31 8.70 18.51
N ILE A 15 -0.46 8.40 17.46
CA ILE A 15 0.06 7.74 16.24
C ILE A 15 1.04 8.66 15.50
N TYR A 16 0.70 9.94 15.36
CA TYR A 16 1.61 10.91 14.78
C TYR A 16 2.85 11.10 15.65
N ALA A 17 2.71 11.16 16.97
CA ALA A 17 3.87 11.24 17.86
C ALA A 17 4.82 10.04 17.68
N VAL A 18 4.29 8.82 17.57
CA VAL A 18 5.11 7.61 17.32
C VAL A 18 5.74 7.64 15.92
N LEU A 19 5.02 8.10 14.89
CA LEU A 19 5.56 8.26 13.54
C LEU A 19 6.65 9.34 13.49
N PHE A 20 6.44 10.50 14.13
CA PHE A 20 7.42 11.57 14.20
C PHE A 20 8.62 11.18 15.04
N GLU A 21 8.46 10.53 16.20
CA GLU A 21 9.59 9.98 16.94
C GLU A 21 10.34 8.93 16.13
N PHE A 22 9.64 8.11 15.34
CA PHE A 22 10.29 7.16 14.44
C PHE A 22 11.15 7.86 13.38
N LEU A 23 10.68 8.98 12.83
CA LEU A 23 11.42 9.81 11.86
C LEU A 23 12.57 10.58 12.54
N ASP A 24 12.36 11.16 13.71
CA ASP A 24 13.39 11.85 14.49
C ASP A 24 14.49 10.90 14.96
N ILE A 25 14.13 9.66 15.32
CA ILE A 25 15.12 8.60 15.64
C ILE A 25 15.92 8.22 14.40
N ILE A 26 15.32 8.25 13.20
CA ILE A 26 16.04 8.05 11.95
C ILE A 26 17.04 9.19 11.72
N ASP A 27 16.64 10.45 11.94
CA ASP A 27 17.52 11.61 11.79
C ASP A 27 18.63 11.66 12.87
N GLU A 28 18.32 11.33 14.12
CA GLU A 28 19.29 11.28 15.22
C GLU A 28 20.36 10.19 14.99
N LEU A 29 19.94 9.01 14.54
CA LEU A 29 20.86 7.88 14.34
C LEU A 29 21.67 7.98 13.05
N TYR A 30 21.16 8.70 12.04
CA TYR A 30 21.73 8.70 10.69
C TYR A 30 22.10 10.10 10.16
N GLY A 31 22.01 11.11 11.03
CA GLY A 31 22.35 12.52 10.78
C GLY A 31 21.16 13.34 10.33
N GLU A 32 21.18 14.64 10.65
CA GLU A 32 20.15 15.61 10.24
C GLU A 32 19.84 15.46 8.73
N ASP A 33 18.55 15.47 8.38
CA ASP A 33 18.00 15.29 7.03
C ASP A 33 18.09 13.86 6.44
N ALA A 34 18.33 12.82 7.25
CA ALA A 34 18.29 11.43 6.78
C ALA A 34 16.90 11.00 6.31
N THR A 35 15.84 11.43 7.01
CA THR A 35 14.44 11.23 6.65
C THR A 35 14.12 11.87 5.30
N GLU A 36 14.51 13.13 5.10
CA GLU A 36 14.28 13.85 3.85
C GLU A 36 15.05 13.19 2.68
N ARG A 37 16.29 12.75 2.93
CA ARG A 37 17.09 12.01 1.95
C ARG A 37 16.53 10.63 1.61
N LEU A 38 15.83 9.97 2.54
CA LEU A 38 15.15 8.69 2.31
C LEU A 38 13.85 8.88 1.53
N LEU A 39 13.11 9.95 1.80
CA LEU A 39 11.83 10.25 1.15
C LEU A 39 12.00 10.82 -0.28
N ASN A 40 13.12 11.50 -0.58
CA ASN A 40 13.28 12.29 -1.81
C ASN A 40 14.41 11.86 -2.77
N ARG A 41 14.97 10.63 -2.68
CA ARG A 41 16.18 10.27 -3.48
C ARG A 41 15.89 9.89 -4.95
N PRO A 42 16.54 10.53 -5.95
CA PRO A 42 16.53 10.06 -7.34
C PRO A 42 17.53 8.90 -7.57
N PRO A 43 17.30 8.03 -8.58
CA PRO A 43 17.87 6.68 -8.62
C PRO A 43 19.35 6.50 -9.02
N ASN A 44 20.15 7.54 -9.31
CA ASN A 44 21.50 7.31 -9.89
C ASN A 44 22.61 8.25 -9.38
N LEU A 45 23.64 7.70 -8.71
CA LEU A 45 24.99 8.32 -8.52
C LEU A 45 26.11 7.23 -8.42
N PRO A 46 27.40 7.58 -8.67
CA PRO A 46 28.46 6.66 -9.11
C PRO A 46 29.21 5.87 -8.02
N GLU A 47 29.96 4.86 -8.47
CA GLU A 47 30.46 3.68 -7.74
C GLU A 47 31.47 3.89 -6.58
N GLY A 48 31.90 5.12 -6.28
CA GLY A 48 33.05 5.38 -5.41
C GLY A 48 32.82 5.29 -3.89
N SER A 49 31.58 5.37 -3.41
CA SER A 49 31.26 5.50 -1.98
C SER A 49 30.95 4.17 -1.26
N ARG A 50 31.32 3.03 -1.86
CA ARG A 50 30.73 1.71 -1.56
C ARG A 50 31.15 1.06 -0.23
N ALA A 51 32.37 1.21 0.29
CA ALA A 51 32.83 0.28 1.35
C ALA A 51 32.28 0.55 2.78
N ARG A 52 32.21 1.83 3.22
CA ARG A 52 31.65 2.19 4.55
C ARG A 52 30.14 2.34 4.48
N GLY A 53 29.65 2.93 3.38
CA GLY A 53 28.24 3.04 3.06
C GLY A 53 27.53 1.69 2.88
N GLN A 54 28.16 0.63 2.35
CA GLN A 54 27.49 -0.68 2.17
C GLN A 54 27.21 -1.44 3.48
N ARG A 55 27.98 -1.18 4.55
CA ARG A 55 27.76 -1.82 5.87
C ARG A 55 26.61 -1.14 6.62
N GLU A 56 26.56 0.19 6.59
CA GLU A 56 25.49 1.00 7.17
C GLU A 56 24.20 0.90 6.33
N HIS A 57 24.33 0.89 5.00
CA HIS A 57 23.23 0.62 4.06
C HIS A 57 22.63 -0.78 4.24
N ARG A 58 23.37 -1.85 4.54
CA ARG A 58 22.77 -3.18 4.80
C ARG A 58 21.95 -3.25 6.09
N LEU A 59 22.27 -2.45 7.09
CA LEU A 59 21.55 -2.40 8.36
C LEU A 59 20.29 -1.50 8.26
N ILE A 60 20.39 -0.38 7.55
CA ILE A 60 19.31 0.58 7.33
C ILE A 60 18.33 0.10 6.23
N SER A 61 18.85 -0.41 5.11
CA SER A 61 18.03 -1.06 4.06
C SER A 61 17.52 -2.44 4.46
N GLY A 62 18.05 -3.00 5.56
CA GLY A 62 17.51 -4.18 6.21
C GLY A 62 16.18 -3.87 6.90
N GLY A 63 16.12 -2.89 7.80
CA GLY A 63 14.91 -2.61 8.59
C GLY A 63 13.91 -1.68 7.90
N VAL A 64 14.35 -0.49 7.48
CA VAL A 64 13.53 0.47 6.74
C VAL A 64 13.33 0.00 5.31
N GLY A 65 14.34 -0.63 4.72
CA GLY A 65 14.21 -1.27 3.41
C GLY A 65 13.45 -2.59 3.44
N ALA A 66 13.31 -3.33 4.56
CA ALA A 66 12.31 -4.40 4.68
C ALA A 66 10.91 -3.80 4.84
N TYR A 67 10.70 -2.77 5.66
CA TYR A 67 9.37 -2.13 5.77
C TYR A 67 8.93 -1.49 4.44
N ALA A 68 9.83 -0.78 3.76
CA ALA A 68 9.60 -0.17 2.45
C ALA A 68 9.73 -1.15 1.26
N LYS A 69 10.43 -2.30 1.35
CA LYS A 69 10.29 -3.41 0.38
C LYS A 69 9.06 -4.27 0.66
N THR A 70 8.58 -4.41 1.89
CA THR A 70 7.32 -5.10 2.14
C THR A 70 6.16 -4.22 1.65
N LEU A 71 6.28 -2.90 1.76
CA LEU A 71 5.34 -1.95 1.11
C LEU A 71 5.60 -1.74 -0.39
N GLY A 72 6.84 -1.86 -0.87
CA GLY A 72 7.24 -1.52 -2.26
C GLY A 72 7.54 -2.72 -3.19
N ALA A 73 7.98 -3.86 -2.69
CA ALA A 73 8.14 -5.11 -3.45
C ALA A 73 6.81 -5.87 -3.59
N TYR A 74 5.86 -5.71 -2.66
CA TYR A 74 4.46 -6.15 -2.89
C TYR A 74 3.75 -5.30 -3.95
N VAL A 75 4.27 -4.11 -4.26
CA VAL A 75 3.81 -3.25 -5.36
C VAL A 75 4.57 -3.53 -6.68
N TRP A 76 5.65 -4.35 -6.69
CA TRP A 76 6.50 -4.50 -7.89
C TRP A 76 6.96 -5.93 -8.29
N GLN A 77 6.60 -7.04 -7.64
CA GLN A 77 6.93 -8.37 -8.19
C GLN A 77 5.77 -9.37 -8.16
N GLY A 78 5.16 -9.52 -9.34
CA GLY A 78 4.24 -10.59 -9.67
C GLY A 78 4.33 -10.96 -11.16
N ASP A 79 5.54 -11.24 -11.66
CA ASP A 79 5.70 -12.18 -12.79
C ASP A 79 7.15 -12.67 -12.95
N THR A 80 7.44 -13.87 -12.45
CA THR A 80 8.12 -14.95 -13.19
C THR A 80 7.97 -16.24 -12.39
N ALA A 81 7.30 -17.22 -12.99
CA ALA A 81 7.02 -18.53 -12.42
C ALA A 81 8.26 -19.43 -12.24
N GLY A 82 8.17 -20.39 -11.32
CA GLY A 82 8.89 -21.66 -11.43
C GLY A 82 9.41 -22.28 -10.13
N GLY A 83 8.56 -23.04 -9.44
CA GLY A 83 8.90 -24.27 -8.68
C GLY A 83 9.99 -24.23 -7.59
N LEU A 84 9.59 -24.50 -6.34
CA LEU A 84 10.09 -25.58 -5.48
C LEU A 84 9.61 -25.36 -4.03
N HIS A 85 9.08 -26.43 -3.43
CA HIS A 85 8.94 -26.54 -1.98
C HIS A 85 10.32 -26.40 -1.32
N SER A 86 10.45 -25.54 -0.31
CA SER A 86 11.20 -25.89 0.90
C SER A 86 10.85 -24.96 2.06
N GLU A 87 10.83 -25.58 3.24
CA GLU A 87 10.81 -24.96 4.55
C GLU A 87 11.95 -23.93 4.65
N ASN A 88 11.63 -22.64 4.71
CA ASN A 88 12.51 -21.63 5.27
C ASN A 88 11.69 -20.42 5.71
N THR A 89 11.62 -20.23 7.03
CA THR A 89 11.16 -19.01 7.69
C THR A 89 11.92 -17.79 7.15
N TRP A 90 11.17 -16.76 6.76
CA TRP A 90 11.68 -15.51 6.18
C TRP A 90 12.53 -14.73 7.22
N PRO A 91 13.82 -14.44 6.96
CA PRO A 91 14.68 -13.64 7.84
C PRO A 91 14.16 -12.20 8.08
N GLU A 92 13.35 -11.68 7.16
CA GLU A 92 12.84 -10.31 7.14
C GLU A 92 11.73 -10.08 8.19
N VAL A 93 10.98 -11.12 8.54
CA VAL A 93 9.97 -11.08 9.62
C VAL A 93 10.63 -11.03 11.00
N ALA A 94 11.79 -11.67 11.16
CA ALA A 94 12.60 -11.55 12.38
C ALA A 94 13.16 -10.12 12.55
N LEU A 95 13.47 -9.45 11.45
CA LEU A 95 13.99 -8.08 11.44
C LEU A 95 12.94 -7.03 11.85
N LEU A 96 11.67 -7.24 11.48
CA LEU A 96 10.55 -6.45 11.99
C LEU A 96 10.32 -6.66 13.49
N GLY A 97 10.49 -7.90 13.98
CA GLY A 97 10.49 -8.21 15.41
C GLY A 97 11.57 -7.43 16.16
N ASP A 98 12.81 -7.42 15.65
CA ASP A 98 13.93 -6.67 16.22
C ASP A 98 13.71 -5.14 16.22
N VAL A 99 13.08 -4.59 15.17
CA VAL A 99 12.77 -3.15 15.09
C VAL A 99 11.66 -2.79 16.09
N VAL A 100 10.62 -3.62 16.20
CA VAL A 100 9.56 -3.45 17.20
C VAL A 100 10.12 -3.59 18.62
N ASP A 101 11.03 -4.53 18.89
CA ASP A 101 11.65 -4.71 20.19
C ASP A 101 12.63 -3.56 20.54
N LYS A 102 13.31 -2.97 19.55
CA LYS A 102 14.13 -1.75 19.73
C LYS A 102 13.29 -0.50 19.95
N LEU A 103 12.19 -0.35 19.21
CA LEU A 103 11.21 0.73 19.41
C LEU A 103 10.59 0.62 20.79
N ALA A 104 10.13 -0.57 21.19
CA ALA A 104 9.63 -0.85 22.52
C ALA A 104 10.68 -0.61 23.63
N GLY A 105 11.96 -0.89 23.34
CA GLY A 105 13.08 -0.60 24.23
C GLY A 105 13.37 0.89 24.41
N LYS A 106 13.23 1.70 23.36
CA LYS A 106 13.37 3.17 23.41
C LYS A 106 12.13 3.85 24.03
N LEU A 107 10.93 3.41 23.63
CA LEU A 107 9.63 3.89 24.14
C LEU A 107 9.37 3.55 25.61
N LYS A 108 10.15 2.63 26.19
CA LYS A 108 10.15 2.35 27.63
C LYS A 108 10.50 3.57 28.49
N PHE A 109 11.11 4.62 27.93
CA PHE A 109 11.58 5.78 28.68
C PHE A 109 10.55 6.91 28.85
N ASP A 110 9.37 6.86 28.20
CA ASP A 110 8.38 7.95 28.31
C ASP A 110 6.92 7.47 28.47
N LEU A 111 6.59 6.27 28.02
CA LEU A 111 5.20 5.78 28.12
C LEU A 111 4.80 5.31 29.52
N SER A 112 5.73 4.92 30.39
CA SER A 112 5.37 4.41 31.73
C SER A 112 4.63 5.44 32.61
N GLU A 113 4.84 6.73 32.37
CA GLU A 113 4.16 7.83 33.07
C GLU A 113 2.74 8.08 32.51
N ARG A 114 2.53 7.79 31.21
CA ARG A 114 1.24 8.00 30.50
C ARG A 114 0.39 6.73 30.37
N VAL A 115 0.94 5.54 30.64
CA VAL A 115 0.21 4.25 30.61
C VAL A 115 -0.96 4.23 31.60
N GLY A 116 -0.92 5.02 32.67
CA GLY A 116 -2.06 5.23 33.57
C GLY A 116 -3.29 5.89 32.89
N GLU A 117 -3.09 6.60 31.78
CA GLU A 117 -4.15 7.28 31.00
C GLU A 117 -4.78 6.37 29.93
N PHE A 118 -4.15 5.23 29.62
CA PHE A 118 -4.60 4.25 28.60
C PHE A 118 -5.41 3.09 29.19
N GLY A 119 -5.97 3.23 30.39
CA GLY A 119 -6.57 2.15 31.19
C GLY A 119 -7.54 1.21 30.45
N ASP A 120 -8.33 1.74 29.50
CA ASP A 120 -9.27 0.91 28.73
C ASP A 120 -8.58 0.09 27.61
N ALA A 121 -7.47 0.58 27.06
CA ALA A 121 -6.73 -0.10 26.00
C ALA A 121 -5.86 -1.24 26.55
N SER A 122 -5.24 -1.07 27.71
CA SER A 122 -4.40 -2.10 28.34
C SER A 122 -5.22 -3.33 28.76
N GLU A 123 -6.46 -3.13 29.22
CA GLU A 123 -7.38 -4.23 29.56
C GLU A 123 -7.83 -5.02 28.32
N LEU A 124 -7.98 -4.36 27.16
CA LEU A 124 -8.32 -5.00 25.88
C LEU A 124 -7.14 -5.77 25.27
N ILE A 125 -5.92 -5.23 25.40
CA ILE A 125 -4.70 -5.77 24.80
C ILE A 125 -4.16 -6.96 25.64
N GLY A 126 -4.55 -7.07 26.91
CA GLY A 126 -4.07 -8.12 27.82
C GLY A 126 -2.58 -7.98 28.15
N GLY A 127 -1.97 -6.86 27.76
CA GLY A 127 -0.58 -6.50 27.97
C GLY A 127 -0.51 -5.08 28.53
N ASN A 128 0.28 -4.91 29.59
CA ASN A 128 0.39 -3.64 30.31
C ASN A 128 1.62 -2.83 29.85
N THR A 129 2.24 -3.18 28.73
CA THR A 129 3.48 -2.55 28.28
C THR A 129 3.28 -1.79 26.98
N ALA A 130 4.06 -0.71 26.80
CA ALA A 130 4.14 0.02 25.54
C ALA A 130 4.41 -0.91 24.34
N THR A 131 5.22 -1.94 24.55
CA THR A 131 5.50 -3.01 23.58
C THR A 131 4.22 -3.68 23.09
N ASP A 132 3.30 -3.99 23.99
CA ASP A 132 2.06 -4.71 23.66
C ASP A 132 1.13 -3.82 22.84
N ILE A 133 1.06 -2.52 23.17
CA ILE A 133 0.32 -1.51 22.41
C ILE A 133 0.87 -1.39 20.98
N VAL A 134 2.19 -1.33 20.82
CA VAL A 134 2.83 -1.26 19.50
C VAL A 134 2.57 -2.53 18.70
N LYS A 135 2.77 -3.71 19.29
CA LYS A 135 2.52 -5.01 18.64
C LYS A 135 1.08 -5.11 18.16
N TRP A 136 0.13 -4.74 19.01
CA TRP A 136 -1.28 -4.77 18.69
C TRP A 136 -1.66 -3.77 17.59
N THR A 137 -1.09 -2.57 17.62
CA THR A 137 -1.30 -1.56 16.57
C THR A 137 -0.77 -2.05 15.22
N VAL A 138 0.45 -2.61 15.19
CA VAL A 138 1.04 -3.20 13.99
C VAL A 138 0.22 -4.38 13.48
N ALA A 139 -0.23 -5.27 14.37
CA ALA A 139 -1.09 -6.40 14.01
C ALA A 139 -2.42 -5.93 13.39
N GLY A 140 -3.05 -4.89 13.95
CA GLY A 140 -4.28 -4.31 13.41
C GLY A 140 -4.08 -3.70 12.02
N PHE A 141 -2.95 -3.01 11.79
CA PHE A 141 -2.59 -2.47 10.49
C PHE A 141 -2.36 -3.58 9.45
N MET A 142 -1.59 -4.60 9.81
CA MET A 142 -1.33 -5.76 8.93
C MET A 142 -2.61 -6.52 8.61
N ALA A 143 -3.46 -6.74 9.61
CA ALA A 143 -4.77 -7.35 9.44
C ALA A 143 -5.64 -6.56 8.46
N ARG A 144 -5.59 -5.23 8.54
CA ARG A 144 -6.31 -4.37 7.60
C ARG A 144 -5.79 -4.51 6.18
N GLY A 145 -4.47 -4.50 5.99
CA GLY A 145 -3.87 -4.68 4.66
C GLY A 145 -4.19 -6.04 4.03
N LYS A 146 -4.23 -7.11 4.84
CA LYS A 146 -4.66 -8.44 4.37
C LYS A 146 -6.12 -8.45 3.90
N LEU A 147 -7.00 -7.85 4.70
CA LEU A 147 -8.43 -7.79 4.43
C LEU A 147 -8.77 -6.90 3.23
N ASP A 148 -8.08 -5.77 3.06
CA ASP A 148 -8.36 -4.81 2.00
C ASP A 148 -7.64 -5.13 0.68
N TRP A 149 -6.43 -5.71 0.71
CA TRP A 149 -5.57 -5.79 -0.49
C TRP A 149 -5.10 -7.19 -0.86
N LEU A 150 -4.67 -8.01 0.12
CA LEU A 150 -3.97 -9.26 -0.19
C LEU A 150 -4.89 -10.45 -0.42
N GLY A 151 -6.08 -10.44 0.19
CA GLY A 151 -6.94 -11.63 0.14
C GLY A 151 -6.46 -12.76 1.07
N ASP A 152 -5.51 -12.49 1.96
CA ASP A 152 -4.92 -13.48 2.85
C ASP A 152 -5.75 -13.74 4.12
N PRO A 153 -5.78 -14.98 4.64
CA PRO A 153 -6.47 -15.30 5.87
C PRO A 153 -5.82 -14.63 7.09
N LEU A 154 -6.64 -14.31 8.09
CA LEU A 154 -6.25 -13.63 9.31
C LEU A 154 -5.96 -14.60 10.45
N THR A 155 -4.99 -14.31 11.31
CA THR A 155 -4.86 -15.01 12.59
C THR A 155 -5.86 -14.46 13.62
N ILE A 156 -6.04 -15.18 14.72
CA ILE A 156 -6.86 -14.70 15.86
C ILE A 156 -6.30 -13.38 16.40
N GLU A 157 -4.98 -13.26 16.55
CA GLU A 157 -4.31 -12.04 17.02
C GLU A 157 -4.58 -10.84 16.08
N GLU A 158 -4.43 -11.05 14.78
CA GLU A 158 -4.67 -10.04 13.75
C GLU A 158 -6.12 -9.55 13.75
N LEU A 159 -7.09 -10.46 13.77
CA LEU A 159 -8.50 -10.08 13.84
C LEU A 159 -8.85 -9.42 15.17
N ALA A 160 -8.25 -9.87 16.28
CA ALA A 160 -8.48 -9.29 17.61
C ALA A 160 -8.03 -7.82 17.64
N ALA A 161 -6.83 -7.58 17.11
CA ALA A 161 -6.27 -6.25 16.95
C ALA A 161 -7.12 -5.35 16.04
N LEU A 162 -7.48 -5.85 14.85
CA LEU A 162 -8.32 -5.12 13.91
C LEU A 162 -9.67 -4.72 14.53
N ALA A 163 -10.28 -5.66 15.25
CA ALA A 163 -11.61 -5.50 15.80
C ALA A 163 -11.61 -4.87 17.20
N ARG A 164 -10.45 -4.43 17.69
CA ARG A 164 -10.31 -3.82 19.01
C ARG A 164 -10.85 -4.66 20.18
N VAL A 165 -10.60 -5.97 20.16
CA VAL A 165 -11.04 -6.90 21.22
C VAL A 165 -9.90 -7.81 21.66
N SER A 166 -10.09 -8.47 22.81
CA SER A 166 -9.15 -9.51 23.27
C SER A 166 -9.24 -10.78 22.39
N GLU A 167 -8.14 -11.54 22.30
CA GLU A 167 -8.17 -12.87 21.68
C GLU A 167 -9.19 -13.81 22.37
N LYS A 168 -9.37 -13.67 23.68
CA LYS A 168 -10.35 -14.44 24.43
C LYS A 168 -11.76 -14.22 23.88
N THR A 169 -12.11 -12.98 23.55
CA THR A 169 -13.38 -12.63 22.92
C THR A 169 -13.55 -13.35 21.59
N LEU A 170 -12.51 -13.40 20.75
CA LEU A 170 -12.55 -14.14 19.50
C LEU A 170 -12.64 -15.66 19.69
N ARG A 171 -11.92 -16.23 20.66
CA ARG A 171 -12.03 -17.66 20.99
C ARG A 171 -13.43 -18.02 21.49
N MET A 172 -14.07 -17.14 22.25
CA MET A 172 -15.48 -17.28 22.61
C MET A 172 -16.38 -17.16 21.39
N ALA A 173 -16.16 -16.18 20.51
CA ALA A 173 -16.90 -16.04 19.26
C ALA A 173 -16.77 -17.28 18.36
N ALA A 174 -15.62 -17.94 18.36
CA ALA A 174 -15.36 -19.16 17.61
C ALA A 174 -15.94 -20.45 18.24
N ASN A 175 -16.60 -20.37 19.39
CA ASN A 175 -17.23 -21.53 20.02
C ASN A 175 -18.41 -22.01 19.16
N PRO A 176 -18.42 -23.27 18.67
CA PRO A 176 -19.49 -23.79 17.79
C PRO A 176 -20.89 -23.78 18.42
N LYS A 177 -20.99 -23.65 19.75
CA LYS A 177 -22.26 -23.55 20.48
C LYS A 177 -22.90 -22.17 20.37
N ASN A 178 -22.14 -21.15 19.96
CA ASN A 178 -22.67 -19.80 19.82
C ASN A 178 -23.37 -19.63 18.47
N PRO A 179 -24.53 -18.96 18.42
CA PRO A 179 -25.20 -18.68 17.16
C PRO A 179 -24.32 -17.77 16.29
N GLY A 180 -24.07 -18.19 15.05
CA GLY A 180 -23.18 -17.46 14.15
C GLY A 180 -21.71 -17.50 14.58
N ALA A 181 -21.25 -18.61 15.14
CA ALA A 181 -19.86 -18.80 15.55
C ALA A 181 -18.87 -18.38 14.45
N LEU A 182 -17.79 -17.72 14.85
CA LEU A 182 -16.68 -17.37 13.97
C LEU A 182 -15.97 -18.66 13.51
N MET A 183 -16.00 -18.94 12.21
CA MET A 183 -15.35 -20.13 11.68
C MET A 183 -13.83 -19.96 11.72
N ILE A 184 -13.16 -20.95 12.29
CA ILE A 184 -11.71 -21.03 12.36
C ILE A 184 -11.24 -22.32 11.67
N THR A 185 -10.18 -22.21 10.87
CA THR A 185 -9.59 -23.35 10.16
C THR A 185 -8.14 -23.52 10.59
N LYS A 186 -7.70 -24.76 10.77
CA LYS A 186 -6.30 -25.06 11.07
C LYS A 186 -5.51 -25.16 9.77
N GLN A 187 -4.53 -24.26 9.58
CA GLN A 187 -3.58 -24.31 8.46
C GLN A 187 -2.17 -24.54 9.03
N GLY A 188 -1.68 -25.78 8.89
CA GLY A 188 -0.42 -26.21 9.50
C GLY A 188 -0.47 -26.11 11.03
N HIS A 189 0.43 -25.30 11.59
CA HIS A 189 0.51 -25.03 13.04
C HIS A 189 -0.33 -23.82 13.48
N ARG A 190 -0.95 -23.08 12.55
CA ARG A 190 -1.68 -21.84 12.84
C ARG A 190 -3.18 -22.06 12.72
N THR A 191 -3.92 -21.37 13.58
CA THR A 191 -5.38 -21.24 13.46
C THR A 191 -5.67 -19.93 12.74
N VAL A 192 -6.36 -20.01 11.61
CA VAL A 192 -6.65 -18.87 10.76
C VAL A 192 -8.16 -18.74 10.53
N ILE A 193 -8.57 -17.55 10.14
CA ILE A 193 -9.94 -17.15 9.83
C ILE A 193 -9.92 -16.68 8.37
N THR A 194 -10.84 -17.19 7.56
CA THR A 194 -10.95 -16.73 6.17
C THR A 194 -11.42 -15.28 6.13
N ILE A 195 -11.17 -14.58 5.03
CA ILE A 195 -11.62 -13.18 4.92
C ILE A 195 -13.14 -13.10 4.95
N GLU A 196 -13.82 -14.05 4.32
CA GLU A 196 -15.27 -14.14 4.28
C GLU A 196 -15.84 -14.26 5.69
N ASP A 197 -15.32 -15.19 6.49
CA ASP A 197 -15.74 -15.41 7.88
C ASP A 197 -15.42 -14.20 8.77
N ALA A 198 -14.24 -13.59 8.59
CA ALA A 198 -13.85 -12.39 9.32
C ALA A 198 -14.78 -11.21 9.00
N LEU A 199 -15.06 -10.96 7.72
CA LEU A 199 -15.96 -9.89 7.29
C LEU A 199 -17.39 -10.13 7.75
N GLU A 200 -17.89 -11.37 7.67
CA GLU A 200 -19.21 -11.73 8.15
C GLU A 200 -19.32 -11.42 9.65
N TRP A 201 -18.35 -11.87 10.45
CA TRP A 201 -18.35 -11.61 11.89
C TRP A 201 -18.20 -10.12 12.23
N LEU A 202 -17.28 -9.42 11.57
CA LEU A 202 -17.07 -7.97 11.75
C LEU A 202 -18.33 -7.18 11.38
N SER A 203 -19.05 -7.56 10.31
CA SER A 203 -20.26 -6.86 9.87
C SER A 203 -21.42 -6.89 10.87
N ARG A 204 -21.43 -7.87 11.78
CA ARG A 204 -22.44 -7.99 12.83
C ARG A 204 -22.15 -7.08 14.03
N ARG A 205 -20.95 -6.49 14.09
CA ARG A 205 -20.55 -5.60 15.17
C ARG A 205 -21.00 -4.17 14.91
N PRO A 206 -21.63 -3.50 15.88
CA PRO A 206 -22.11 -2.14 15.69
C PRO A 206 -20.98 -1.10 15.59
N ASP A 207 -19.80 -1.42 16.13
CA ASP A 207 -18.62 -0.55 16.14
C ASP A 207 -17.67 -0.79 14.97
N PHE A 208 -17.92 -1.83 14.16
CA PHE A 208 -17.15 -2.07 12.96
C PHE A 208 -17.67 -1.20 11.81
N VAL A 209 -16.82 -0.31 11.34
CA VAL A 209 -17.05 0.43 10.09
C VAL A 209 -16.32 -0.31 8.98
N PRO A 210 -17.02 -0.98 8.05
CA PRO A 210 -16.38 -1.58 6.90
C PRO A 210 -15.57 -0.51 6.17
N THR A 211 -14.31 -0.80 5.82
CA THR A 211 -13.72 -0.07 4.71
C THR A 211 -14.65 -0.29 3.54
N ARG A 212 -15.10 0.80 2.94
CA ARG A 212 -15.71 0.73 1.61
C ARG A 212 -14.71 -0.02 0.74
N ARG A 213 -15.06 -1.24 0.31
CA ARG A 213 -14.15 -2.13 -0.44
C ARG A 213 -13.46 -1.33 -1.55
N PRO A 214 -12.24 -1.72 -1.95
CA PRO A 214 -11.59 -1.14 -3.11
C PRO A 214 -12.42 -1.19 -4.39
N ASN A 215 -13.47 -2.01 -4.50
CA ASN A 215 -14.38 -1.91 -5.65
C ASN A 215 -15.14 -0.58 -5.67
N GLN A 216 -15.52 -0.07 -4.49
CA GLN A 216 -16.08 1.28 -4.35
C GLN A 216 -14.98 2.35 -4.36
N GLN A 217 -13.75 2.03 -3.92
CA GLN A 217 -12.63 2.97 -4.03
C GLN A 217 -12.05 3.07 -5.44
N LEU A 218 -12.07 2.05 -6.29
CA LEU A 218 -11.71 2.15 -7.71
C LEU A 218 -12.67 3.13 -8.40
N SER A 219 -13.96 3.05 -8.08
CA SER A 219 -14.97 4.03 -8.51
C SER A 219 -14.76 5.42 -7.91
N ASN A 220 -14.24 5.55 -6.69
CA ASN A 220 -13.94 6.84 -6.04
C ASN A 220 -12.52 7.39 -6.38
N HIS A 221 -11.61 6.55 -6.90
CA HIS A 221 -10.25 6.87 -7.33
C HIS A 221 -10.17 7.17 -8.82
N LEU A 222 -11.31 7.14 -9.51
CA LEU A 222 -11.54 7.94 -10.71
C LEU A 222 -11.56 9.43 -10.32
N VAL A 223 -10.47 9.89 -9.71
CA VAL A 223 -10.15 11.30 -9.56
C VAL A 223 -9.74 11.74 -10.96
N VAL A 224 -10.71 12.32 -11.66
CA VAL A 224 -10.45 13.09 -12.88
C VAL A 224 -9.27 14.02 -12.57
N GLY A 225 -8.18 13.86 -13.33
CA GLY A 225 -6.91 14.55 -13.08
C GLY A 225 -5.76 13.72 -12.48
N GLY A 226 -5.94 12.43 -12.15
CA GLY A 226 -4.87 11.56 -11.65
C GLY A 226 -3.65 11.40 -12.59
N THR A 227 -2.56 10.81 -12.08
CA THR A 227 -1.32 10.56 -12.84
C THR A 227 -1.38 9.28 -13.67
N ALA A 228 -0.45 9.10 -14.61
CA ALA A 228 -0.37 7.89 -15.45
C ALA A 228 -0.12 6.63 -14.62
N VAL A 229 0.68 6.76 -13.56
CA VAL A 229 0.95 5.68 -12.58
C VAL A 229 -0.32 5.24 -11.85
N GLN A 230 -1.17 6.20 -11.47
CA GLN A 230 -2.45 5.90 -10.84
C GLN A 230 -3.42 5.24 -11.82
N PHE A 231 -3.47 5.71 -13.07
CA PHE A 231 -4.30 5.12 -14.12
C PHE A 231 -3.88 3.68 -14.43
N LYS A 232 -2.57 3.43 -14.57
CA LYS A 232 -2.02 2.08 -14.74
C LYS A 232 -2.35 1.17 -13.56
N SER A 233 -2.15 1.66 -12.34
CA SER A 233 -2.46 0.90 -11.12
C SER A 233 -3.96 0.53 -11.02
N TYR A 234 -4.83 1.44 -11.45
CA TYR A 234 -6.27 1.20 -11.57
C TYR A 234 -6.57 0.08 -12.58
N LEU A 235 -5.96 0.11 -13.76
CA LEU A 235 -6.12 -0.92 -14.79
C LEU A 235 -5.52 -2.28 -14.37
N ASP A 236 -4.38 -2.29 -13.69
CA ASP A 236 -3.77 -3.50 -13.12
C ASP A 236 -4.68 -4.12 -12.04
N GLY A 237 -5.34 -3.28 -11.25
CA GLY A 237 -6.41 -3.70 -10.32
C GLY A 237 -7.58 -4.35 -11.05
N LEU A 238 -8.09 -3.70 -12.10
CA LEU A 238 -9.18 -4.24 -12.91
C LEU A 238 -8.80 -5.55 -13.62
N ALA A 239 -7.59 -5.67 -14.14
CA ALA A 239 -7.13 -6.86 -14.84
C ALA A 239 -7.07 -8.09 -13.91
N ARG A 240 -6.72 -7.88 -12.63
CA ARG A 240 -6.75 -8.93 -11.60
C ARG A 240 -8.16 -9.40 -11.29
N LEU A 241 -9.13 -8.49 -11.31
CA LEU A 241 -10.54 -8.80 -11.01
C LEU A 241 -11.30 -9.32 -12.23
N ASN A 242 -10.88 -8.93 -13.42
CA ASN A 242 -11.53 -9.28 -14.67
C ASN A 242 -10.50 -9.85 -15.67
N PRO A 243 -10.29 -11.18 -15.69
CA PRO A 243 -9.32 -11.80 -16.61
C PRO A 243 -9.70 -11.61 -18.09
N ARG A 244 -10.93 -11.20 -18.38
CA ARG A 244 -11.43 -10.89 -19.74
C ARG A 244 -11.26 -9.42 -20.11
N LEU A 245 -10.52 -8.62 -19.34
CA LEU A 245 -10.35 -7.19 -19.62
C LEU A 245 -9.76 -6.94 -21.03
N ARG A 246 -8.87 -7.84 -21.50
CA ARG A 246 -8.33 -7.78 -22.87
C ARG A 246 -9.38 -8.08 -23.94
N GLU A 247 -10.27 -9.03 -23.70
CA GLU A 247 -11.39 -9.33 -24.60
C GLU A 247 -12.41 -8.19 -24.61
N ALA A 248 -12.64 -7.55 -23.46
CA ALA A 248 -13.48 -6.35 -23.36
C ALA A 248 -12.92 -5.19 -24.19
N ALA A 249 -11.59 -5.01 -24.19
CA ALA A 249 -10.94 -3.99 -25.01
C ALA A 249 -11.13 -4.25 -26.51
N THR A 250 -10.86 -5.47 -26.98
CA THR A 250 -11.04 -5.81 -28.40
C THR A 250 -12.50 -5.76 -28.84
N ALA A 251 -13.43 -6.21 -28.00
CA ALA A 251 -14.88 -6.13 -28.26
C ALA A 251 -15.39 -4.68 -28.34
N SER A 252 -14.68 -3.73 -27.74
CA SER A 252 -15.06 -2.30 -27.72
C SER A 252 -14.60 -1.53 -28.97
N GLY A 253 -13.86 -2.20 -29.86
CA GLY A 253 -13.35 -1.64 -31.11
C GLY A 253 -11.85 -1.34 -31.09
N PHE A 254 -11.15 -1.56 -29.98
CA PHE A 254 -9.70 -1.34 -29.95
C PHE A 254 -8.97 -2.36 -30.82
N SER A 255 -8.05 -1.87 -31.65
CA SER A 255 -7.03 -2.71 -32.27
C SER A 255 -6.20 -3.43 -31.20
N GLY A 256 -5.53 -4.53 -31.57
CA GLY A 256 -4.69 -5.27 -30.61
C GLY A 256 -3.58 -4.42 -29.97
N GLN A 257 -3.06 -3.43 -30.70
CA GLN A 257 -2.07 -2.47 -30.20
C GLN A 257 -2.70 -1.44 -29.25
N GLN A 258 -3.84 -0.83 -29.61
CA GLN A 258 -4.57 0.09 -28.73
C GLN A 258 -4.98 -0.59 -27.43
N ALA A 259 -5.48 -1.83 -27.49
CA ALA A 259 -5.86 -2.60 -26.32
C ALA A 259 -4.64 -2.87 -25.42
N ALA A 260 -3.50 -3.26 -26.00
CA ALA A 260 -2.28 -3.50 -25.24
C ALA A 260 -1.76 -2.23 -24.56
N ALA A 261 -1.76 -1.10 -25.28
CA ALA A 261 -1.31 0.19 -24.76
C ALA A 261 -2.22 0.74 -23.67
N LEU A 262 -3.55 0.67 -23.88
CA LEU A 262 -4.53 1.02 -22.86
C LEU A 262 -4.26 0.23 -21.58
N LEU A 263 -4.17 -1.11 -21.67
CA LEU A 263 -3.96 -1.99 -20.52
C LEU A 263 -2.58 -1.82 -19.86
N ALA A 264 -1.56 -1.41 -20.61
CA ALA A 264 -0.26 -1.06 -20.06
C ALA A 264 -0.26 0.29 -19.32
N GLY A 265 -1.34 1.07 -19.43
CA GLY A 265 -1.40 2.46 -18.98
C GLY A 265 -0.52 3.40 -19.81
N ASP A 266 -0.12 2.97 -21.01
CA ASP A 266 0.69 3.75 -21.93
C ASP A 266 -0.22 4.43 -22.96
N LEU A 267 -0.65 5.66 -22.65
CA LEU A 267 -1.48 6.45 -23.56
C LEU A 267 -0.64 7.38 -24.46
N THR A 268 0.69 7.30 -24.34
CA THR A 268 1.67 8.15 -25.02
C THR A 268 1.93 7.73 -26.46
N ALA A 269 1.62 6.47 -26.80
CA ALA A 269 1.88 5.91 -28.11
C ALA A 269 1.23 6.78 -29.20
N GLN A 270 2.06 7.55 -29.92
CA GLN A 270 1.65 8.54 -30.94
C GLN A 270 0.82 7.93 -32.08
N THR A 271 0.77 6.61 -32.16
CA THR A 271 0.14 5.85 -33.23
C THR A 271 -1.39 5.83 -33.17
N PHE A 272 -2.02 6.20 -32.05
CA PHE A 272 -3.48 6.19 -31.97
C PHE A 272 -4.06 7.26 -31.04
N ALA A 273 -5.20 7.81 -31.43
CA ALA A 273 -6.11 8.55 -30.56
C ALA A 273 -7.18 7.58 -30.05
N PHE A 274 -7.49 7.65 -28.77
CA PHE A 274 -8.64 6.92 -28.23
C PHE A 274 -9.90 7.73 -28.50
N GLU A 275 -10.90 7.13 -29.13
CA GLU A 275 -12.19 7.80 -29.28
C GLU A 275 -12.99 7.70 -27.97
N PRO A 276 -13.67 8.77 -27.52
CA PRO A 276 -14.46 8.74 -26.29
C PRO A 276 -15.47 7.58 -26.25
N GLY A 277 -16.07 7.26 -27.41
CA GLY A 277 -17.02 6.16 -27.53
C GLY A 277 -16.40 4.77 -27.34
N GLU A 278 -15.14 4.57 -27.72
CA GLU A 278 -14.42 3.30 -27.52
C GLU A 278 -14.11 3.09 -26.03
N LEU A 279 -13.61 4.13 -25.37
CA LEU A 279 -13.32 4.10 -23.93
C LEU A 279 -14.59 3.86 -23.10
N MET A 280 -15.72 4.47 -23.49
CA MET A 280 -17.02 4.22 -22.87
C MET A 280 -17.49 2.78 -23.03
N ARG A 281 -17.41 2.22 -24.24
CA ARG A 281 -17.76 0.81 -24.49
C ARG A 281 -16.87 -0.14 -23.71
N PHE A 282 -15.58 0.15 -23.65
CA PHE A 282 -14.63 -0.62 -22.85
C PHE A 282 -14.97 -0.58 -21.38
N ALA A 283 -15.21 0.61 -20.84
CA ALA A 283 -15.56 0.75 -19.43
C ALA A 283 -16.84 -0.02 -19.08
N HIS A 284 -17.85 0.03 -19.95
CA HIS A 284 -19.05 -0.79 -19.79
C HIS A 284 -18.76 -2.30 -19.85
N ALA A 285 -18.00 -2.76 -20.85
CA ALA A 285 -17.64 -4.17 -21.00
C ALA A 285 -16.75 -4.69 -19.87
N ALA A 286 -15.92 -3.81 -19.29
CA ALA A 286 -15.05 -4.09 -18.16
C ALA A 286 -15.79 -4.11 -16.80
N GLY A 287 -17.05 -3.65 -16.75
CA GLY A 287 -17.82 -3.54 -15.52
C GLY A 287 -17.44 -2.34 -14.64
N ILE A 288 -16.88 -1.28 -15.24
CA ILE A 288 -16.53 -0.05 -14.54
C ILE A 288 -17.81 0.74 -14.23
N GLU A 289 -18.05 1.06 -12.95
CA GLU A 289 -19.28 1.72 -12.49
C GLU A 289 -19.49 3.11 -13.10
N GLN A 290 -18.41 3.86 -13.33
CA GLN A 290 -18.44 5.23 -13.87
C GLN A 290 -17.73 5.33 -15.22
N PRO A 291 -18.33 4.82 -16.31
CA PRO A 291 -17.68 4.76 -17.62
C PRO A 291 -17.32 6.15 -18.16
N THR A 292 -18.16 7.16 -17.92
CA THR A 292 -17.90 8.55 -18.34
C THR A 292 -16.70 9.17 -17.63
N ALA A 293 -16.55 8.91 -16.32
CA ALA A 293 -15.41 9.39 -15.57
C ALA A 293 -14.12 8.72 -16.05
N PHE A 294 -14.18 7.42 -16.34
CA PHE A 294 -13.06 6.65 -16.87
C PHE A 294 -12.61 7.17 -18.23
N ALA A 295 -13.55 7.34 -19.17
CA ALA A 295 -13.23 7.86 -20.50
C ALA A 295 -12.63 9.26 -20.43
N ARG A 296 -13.17 10.14 -19.57
CA ARG A 296 -12.61 11.48 -19.36
C ARG A 296 -11.19 11.43 -18.83
N TRP A 297 -10.92 10.63 -17.80
CA TRP A 297 -9.59 10.52 -17.21
C TRP A 297 -8.55 10.02 -18.22
N ALA A 298 -8.88 8.97 -18.99
CA ALA A 298 -8.00 8.45 -20.03
C ALA A 298 -7.69 9.49 -21.11
N LEU A 299 -8.69 10.26 -21.56
CA LEU A 299 -8.51 11.32 -22.55
C LEU A 299 -7.68 12.50 -22.02
N GLU A 300 -7.92 12.91 -20.78
CA GLU A 300 -7.13 13.96 -20.11
C GLU A 300 -5.66 13.54 -19.98
N LEU A 301 -5.41 12.28 -19.61
CA LEU A 301 -4.07 11.74 -19.49
C LEU A 301 -3.36 11.69 -20.84
N GLN A 302 -4.04 11.18 -21.89
CA GLN A 302 -3.52 11.19 -23.26
C GLN A 302 -3.21 12.61 -23.74
N HIS A 303 -4.08 13.58 -23.44
CA HIS A 303 -3.84 14.98 -23.83
C HIS A 303 -2.61 15.56 -23.11
N ARG A 304 -2.51 15.35 -21.79
CA ARG A 304 -1.36 15.80 -20.99
C ARG A 304 -0.05 15.22 -21.50
N GLU A 305 -0.01 13.91 -21.73
CA GLU A 305 1.18 13.21 -22.25
C GLU A 305 1.58 13.70 -23.64
N ARG A 306 0.61 13.98 -24.54
CA ARG A 306 0.91 14.58 -25.85
C ARG A 306 1.49 15.98 -25.75
N VAL A 307 1.00 16.80 -24.81
CA VAL A 307 1.55 18.14 -24.57
C VAL A 307 2.98 18.03 -24.04
N GLU A 308 3.23 17.16 -23.06
CA GLU A 308 4.57 16.91 -22.52
C GLU A 308 5.54 16.41 -23.59
N GLN A 309 5.11 15.50 -24.46
CA GLN A 309 5.92 15.00 -25.57
C GLN A 309 6.21 16.10 -26.60
N MET A 310 5.20 16.89 -26.98
CA MET A 310 5.37 18.02 -27.91
C MET A 310 6.34 19.06 -27.34
N GLU A 311 6.28 19.36 -26.05
CA GLU A 311 7.25 20.23 -25.39
C GLU A 311 8.65 19.63 -25.39
N ALA A 312 8.78 18.32 -25.13
CA ALA A 312 10.06 17.63 -25.16
C ALA A 312 10.68 17.67 -26.57
N ASP A 313 9.88 17.40 -27.61
CA ASP A 313 10.30 17.45 -29.01
C ASP A 313 10.71 18.87 -29.42
N PHE A 314 9.95 19.88 -29.01
CA PHE A 314 10.28 21.29 -29.25
C PHE A 314 11.61 21.68 -28.56
N ARG A 315 11.81 21.31 -27.30
CA ARG A 315 13.07 21.55 -26.58
C ARG A 315 14.26 20.89 -27.29
N GLN A 316 14.09 19.66 -27.77
CA GLN A 316 15.12 18.95 -28.54
C GLN A 316 15.43 19.65 -29.87
N GLN A 317 14.40 20.16 -30.56
CA GLN A 317 14.59 20.90 -31.80
C GLN A 317 15.35 22.22 -31.57
N VAL A 318 15.00 22.98 -30.52
CA VAL A 318 15.72 24.21 -30.14
C VAL A 318 17.18 23.90 -29.82
N LEU A 319 17.45 22.87 -29.01
CA LEU A 319 18.82 22.47 -28.69
C LEU A 319 19.62 22.09 -29.94
N ARG A 320 19.01 21.38 -30.90
CA ARG A 320 19.66 21.04 -32.18
C ARG A 320 20.01 22.29 -32.98
N LEU A 321 19.09 23.25 -33.08
CA LEU A 321 19.33 24.51 -33.80
C LEU A 321 20.44 25.34 -33.13
N SER A 322 20.42 25.46 -31.81
CA SER A 322 21.48 26.17 -31.06
C SER A 322 22.85 25.49 -31.22
N LEU A 323 22.90 24.16 -31.26
CA LEU A 323 24.15 23.43 -31.50
C LEU A 323 24.67 23.61 -32.94
N SER A 324 23.79 23.60 -33.96
CA SER A 324 24.21 23.86 -35.33
C SER A 324 24.76 25.28 -35.51
N GLU A 325 24.15 26.27 -34.86
CA GLU A 325 24.66 27.65 -34.87
C GLU A 325 26.03 27.77 -34.18
N ALA A 326 26.20 27.09 -33.03
CA ALA A 326 27.45 27.12 -32.27
C ALA A 326 28.63 26.43 -32.99
N LEU A 327 28.34 25.41 -33.81
CA LEU A 327 29.38 24.66 -34.54
C LEU A 327 29.84 25.37 -35.82
N GLY A 328 29.24 26.51 -36.19
CA GLY A 328 29.62 27.23 -37.40
C GLY A 328 29.25 26.51 -38.69
N ASP A 329 28.40 25.49 -38.62
CA ASP A 329 27.73 24.89 -39.78
C ASP A 329 26.64 25.86 -40.26
N GLY A 330 27.08 27.03 -40.73
CA GLY A 330 26.27 27.90 -41.56
C GLY A 330 26.11 27.25 -42.95
N PRO A 331 24.95 27.39 -43.59
CA PRO A 331 24.72 26.88 -44.94
C PRO A 331 25.71 27.42 -45.98
#